data_AF-A0A534KNI3-F1
#
_entry.id   AF-A0A534KNI3-F1
#
_cell.length_a   1.000
_cell.length_b   1.000
_cell.length_c   1.000
_cell.angle_alpha   90.00
_cell.angle_beta   90.00
_cell.angle_gamma   90.00
#
_symmetry.space_group_name_H-M   'P 1'
#
loop_
_entity.id
_entity.type
_entity.pdbx_description
1 polymer ?
#
loop_
_entity_poly.entity_id
_entity_poly.type
_entity_poly.pdbx_seq_one_letter_code
_entity_poly.pdbx_strand_id
1 'polypeptide(L)'
;MTQSALSETPAPLVLLSYDVSSINRSVASRVAHLIFGRKDAGPDSPVPYILRAGVVWIGQSVFLLPRSLAMELAEELHGLGAMVTMGNVSMPRREIESFQRRARQRRVVQSG
;
A
#
# COMPACT_ATOMS: atom_id res chain seq x y z
N MET A 1 10.90 23.80 -32.00
CA MET A 1 12.07 23.33 -31.24
C MET A 1 11.98 24.02 -29.89
N THR A 2 11.59 23.36 -28.80
CA THR A 2 12.41 22.37 -28.07
C THR A 2 11.56 21.29 -27.41
N GLN A 3 11.99 20.06 -27.67
CA GLN A 3 11.52 18.80 -27.12
C GLN A 3 12.09 18.65 -25.70
N SER A 4 11.23 18.44 -24.69
CA SER A 4 11.56 17.75 -23.43
C SER A 4 10.27 17.48 -22.65
N ALA A 5 9.33 16.76 -23.28
CA ALA A 5 8.52 15.85 -22.50
C ALA A 5 9.47 14.73 -22.09
N LEU A 6 10.20 14.93 -20.99
CA LEU A 6 10.79 13.82 -20.25
C LEU A 6 9.60 12.90 -19.99
N SER A 7 9.51 11.82 -20.75
CA SER A 7 8.71 10.68 -20.39
C SER A 7 9.27 10.19 -19.07
N GLU A 8 8.86 10.82 -17.96
CA GLU A 8 8.90 10.25 -16.62
C GLU A 8 8.23 8.90 -16.80
N THR A 9 9.04 7.87 -17.01
CA THR A 9 8.52 6.51 -17.02
C THR A 9 8.08 6.34 -15.59
N PRO A 10 6.76 6.27 -15.30
CA PRO A 10 6.31 6.21 -13.93
C PRO A 10 7.01 5.01 -13.29
N ALA A 11 7.63 5.24 -12.13
CA ALA A 11 8.28 4.16 -11.39
C ALA A 11 7.30 2.97 -11.34
N PRO A 12 7.76 1.74 -11.67
CA PRO A 12 6.85 0.63 -11.87
C PRO A 12 5.99 0.44 -10.62
N LEU A 13 4.68 0.61 -10.78
CA LEU A 13 3.72 0.40 -9.71
C LEU A 13 3.36 -1.07 -9.68
N VAL A 14 3.10 -1.55 -8.47
CA VAL A 14 2.68 -2.91 -8.21
C VAL A 14 1.31 -2.85 -7.55
N LEU A 15 0.38 -3.63 -8.10
CA LEU A 15 -0.82 -4.03 -7.37
C LEU A 15 -0.44 -5.19 -6.48
N LEU A 16 -0.59 -5.00 -5.17
CA LEU A 16 -0.37 -6.02 -4.16
C LEU A 16 -1.72 -6.33 -3.52
N SER A 17 -2.10 -7.60 -3.52
CA SER A 17 -3.20 -8.10 -2.71
C SER A 17 -2.70 -9.15 -1.74
N TYR A 18 -3.29 -9.20 -0.56
CA TYR A 18 -3.00 -10.25 0.40
C TYR A 18 -4.27 -10.90 0.95
N ASP A 19 -4.11 -12.11 1.44
CA ASP A 19 -5.14 -12.85 2.16
C ASP A 19 -4.56 -13.45 3.44
N VAL A 20 -5.37 -13.48 4.50
CA VAL A 20 -5.03 -14.09 5.78
C VAL A 20 -6.09 -15.13 6.09
N SER A 21 -5.66 -16.38 6.31
CA SER A 21 -6.57 -17.46 6.68
C SER A 21 -7.42 -17.06 7.90
N SER A 22 -8.74 -17.26 7.79
CA SER A 22 -9.75 -16.94 8.80
C SER A 22 -9.53 -17.64 10.15
N ILE A 23 -8.72 -18.70 10.16
CA ILE A 23 -8.39 -19.48 11.36
C ILE A 23 -7.37 -18.74 12.26
N ASN A 24 -6.62 -17.76 11.73
CA ASN A 24 -5.54 -17.11 12.47
C ASN A 24 -5.75 -15.62 12.74
N ARG A 25 -6.64 -15.32 13.71
CA ARG A 25 -6.93 -13.94 14.15
C ARG A 25 -5.68 -13.18 14.63
N SER A 26 -4.70 -13.89 15.20
CA SER A 26 -3.46 -13.28 15.68
C SER A 26 -2.63 -12.72 14.51
N VAL A 27 -2.56 -13.44 13.40
CA VAL A 27 -1.90 -12.98 12.17
C VAL A 27 -2.64 -11.79 11.58
N ALA A 28 -3.98 -11.86 11.50
CA ALA A 28 -4.79 -10.74 10.99
C ALA A 28 -4.55 -9.45 11.79
N SER A 29 -4.44 -9.54 13.12
CA SER A 29 -4.09 -8.39 13.97
C SER A 29 -2.68 -7.86 13.70
N ARG A 30 -1.68 -8.73 13.56
CA ARG A 30 -0.30 -8.32 13.25
C ARG A 30 -0.20 -7.65 11.88
N VAL A 31 -0.88 -8.17 10.87
CA VAL A 31 -0.99 -7.57 9.55
C VAL A 31 -1.65 -6.20 9.62
N ALA A 32 -2.75 -6.06 10.39
CA ALA A 32 -3.40 -4.77 10.58
C ALA A 32 -2.47 -3.76 11.25
N HIS A 33 -1.71 -4.15 12.27
CA HIS A 33 -0.73 -3.28 12.91
C HIS A 33 0.39 -2.85 11.96
N LEU A 34 0.87 -3.75 11.09
CA LEU A 34 1.88 -3.44 10.09
C LEU A 34 1.37 -2.39 9.08
N ILE A 35 0.16 -2.58 8.58
CA ILE A 35 -0.41 -1.77 7.51
C ILE A 35 -0.92 -0.44 8.03
N PHE A 36 -1.71 -0.46 9.10
CA PHE A 36 -2.46 0.69 9.61
C PHE A 36 -1.80 1.35 10.83
N GLY A 37 -0.80 0.71 11.42
CA GLY A 37 -0.16 1.15 12.65
C GLY A 37 -0.93 0.70 13.89
N ARG A 38 -0.37 1.05 15.05
CA ARG A 38 -0.99 0.85 16.35
C ARG A 38 -1.30 2.20 16.99
N LYS A 39 -2.40 2.28 17.75
CA LYS A 39 -2.75 3.50 18.50
C LYS A 39 -1.81 3.78 19.66
N ASP A 40 -1.21 2.74 20.22
CA ASP A 40 -0.27 2.78 21.34
C ASP A 40 1.20 2.74 20.87
N ALA A 41 1.45 2.93 19.57
CA ALA A 41 2.80 3.01 19.02
C ALA A 41 3.50 4.28 19.53
N GLY A 42 4.67 4.10 20.15
CA GLY A 42 5.55 5.20 20.53
C GLY A 42 6.21 5.88 19.33
N PRO A 43 6.85 7.05 19.52
CA PRO A 43 7.44 7.86 18.44
C PRO A 43 8.54 7.14 17.64
N ASP A 44 9.20 6.14 18.23
CA ASP A 44 10.23 5.33 17.56
C ASP A 44 9.66 4.17 16.73
N SER A 45 8.33 4.02 16.68
CA SER A 45 7.69 2.95 15.91
C SER A 45 7.81 3.22 14.40
N PRO A 46 7.97 2.16 13.57
CA PRO A 46 8.01 2.32 12.13
C PRO A 46 6.75 3.00 11.60
N VAL A 47 6.92 3.87 10.60
CA VAL A 47 5.80 4.49 9.91
C VAL A 47 4.95 3.38 9.24
N PRO A 48 3.65 3.28 9.57
CA PRO A 48 2.80 2.24 9.01
C PRO A 48 2.66 2.41 7.49
N TYR A 49 2.54 1.30 6.76
CA TYR A 49 2.57 1.32 5.29
C TYR A 49 1.51 2.24 4.69
N ILE A 50 0.33 2.31 5.30
CA ILE A 50 -0.73 3.17 4.80
C ILE A 50 -0.31 4.66 4.78
N LEU A 51 0.63 5.09 5.61
CA LEU A 51 1.12 6.47 5.65
C LEU A 51 2.36 6.70 4.78
N ARG A 52 2.98 5.66 4.21
CA ARG A 52 4.18 5.79 3.40
C ARG A 52 3.87 6.44 2.05
N ALA A 53 4.84 7.20 1.53
CA ALA A 53 4.69 7.93 0.28
C ALA A 53 4.43 6.99 -0.90
N GLY A 54 3.47 7.36 -1.75
CA GLY A 54 3.10 6.59 -2.94
C GLY A 54 2.19 5.39 -2.70
N VAL A 55 1.90 5.03 -1.44
CA VAL A 55 0.97 3.94 -1.12
C VAL A 55 -0.47 4.41 -1.31
N VAL A 56 -1.23 3.61 -2.06
CA VAL A 56 -2.65 3.82 -2.33
C VAL A 56 -3.43 2.61 -1.87
N TRP A 57 -4.40 2.84 -0.98
CA TRP A 57 -5.31 1.81 -0.51
C TRP A 57 -6.54 1.74 -1.41
N ILE A 58 -6.69 0.64 -2.16
CA ILE A 58 -7.74 0.48 -3.18
C ILE A 58 -8.99 -0.16 -2.56
N GLY A 59 -8.79 -1.17 -1.71
CA GLY A 59 -9.82 -1.93 -1.02
C GLY A 59 -9.23 -2.73 0.13
N GLN A 60 -10.06 -3.48 0.85
CA GLN A 60 -9.72 -4.07 2.17
C GLN A 60 -8.29 -4.62 2.28
N SER A 61 -7.88 -5.50 1.35
CA SER A 61 -6.54 -6.10 1.33
C SER A 61 -5.74 -5.82 0.04
N VAL A 62 -6.09 -4.74 -0.68
CA VAL A 62 -5.51 -4.43 -1.99
C VAL A 62 -4.88 -3.04 -2.00
N PHE A 63 -3.63 -2.98 -2.44
CA PHE A 63 -2.78 -1.79 -2.45
C PHE A 63 -2.17 -1.59 -3.83
N LEU A 64 -2.02 -0.32 -4.21
CA LEU A 64 -1.16 0.09 -5.32
C LEU A 64 0.00 0.90 -4.72
N LEU A 65 1.23 0.48 -4.99
CA LEU A 65 2.41 1.09 -4.36
C LEU A 65 3.66 0.97 -5.25
N PRO A 66 4.70 1.79 -5.02
CA PRO A 66 5.99 1.65 -5.70
C PRO A 66 6.57 0.26 -5.50
N ARG A 67 7.23 -0.28 -6.54
CA ARG A 67 7.80 -1.63 -6.51
C ARG A 67 8.68 -1.94 -5.30
N SER A 68 9.52 -1.00 -4.86
CA SER A 68 10.38 -1.20 -3.68
C SER A 68 9.56 -1.48 -2.42
N LEU A 69 8.54 -0.65 -2.16
CA LEU A 69 7.64 -0.83 -1.03
C LEU A 69 6.77 -2.09 -1.17
N ALA A 70 6.39 -2.46 -2.40
CA ALA A 70 5.64 -3.70 -2.64
C ALA A 70 6.45 -4.93 -2.25
N MET A 71 7.74 -4.96 -2.58
CA MET A 71 8.64 -6.07 -2.23
C MET A 71 8.83 -6.15 -0.71
N GLU A 72 9.09 -5.02 -0.05
CA GLU A 72 9.23 -4.95 1.41
C GLU A 72 7.96 -5.45 2.12
N LEU A 73 6.79 -4.92 1.71
CA LEU A 73 5.51 -5.33 2.29
C LEU A 73 5.22 -6.81 2.03
N ALA A 74 5.53 -7.32 0.84
CA ALA A 74 5.32 -8.72 0.52
C ALA A 74 6.18 -9.65 1.39
N GLU A 75 7.43 -9.29 1.64
CA GLU A 75 8.33 -10.05 2.52
C GLU A 75 7.81 -10.08 3.96
N GLU A 76 7.42 -8.93 4.51
CA GLU A 76 6.88 -8.87 5.86
C GLU A 76 5.53 -9.61 6.00
N LEU A 77 4.64 -9.48 5.01
CA LEU A 77 3.36 -10.21 4.99
C LEU A 77 3.56 -11.72 4.90
N HIS A 78 4.49 -12.19 4.06
CA HIS A 78 4.85 -13.60 3.99
C HIS A 78 5.43 -14.09 5.33
N GLY A 79 6.31 -13.30 5.97
CA GLY A 79 6.86 -13.61 7.29
C GLY A 79 5.80 -13.70 8.39
N LEU A 80 4.65 -13.02 8.22
CA LEU A 80 3.48 -13.12 9.09
C LEU A 80 2.56 -14.31 8.76
N GLY A 81 2.78 -15.00 7.64
CA GLY A 81 1.94 -16.12 7.18
C GLY A 81 0.73 -15.69 6.36
N ALA A 82 0.73 -14.47 5.80
CA ALA A 82 -0.25 -14.05 4.81
C ALA A 82 0.14 -14.56 3.41
N MET A 83 -0.85 -14.86 2.58
CA MET A 83 -0.63 -15.14 1.16
C MET A 83 -0.59 -13.82 0.40
N VAL A 84 0.43 -13.60 -0.42
CA VAL A 84 0.59 -12.35 -1.19
C VAL A 84 0.56 -12.64 -2.68
N THR A 85 -0.18 -11.82 -3.43
CA THR A 85 -0.16 -11.79 -4.89
C THR A 85 0.27 -10.41 -5.35
N MET A 86 1.21 -10.36 -6.30
CA MET A 86 1.72 -9.12 -6.88
C MET A 86 1.57 -9.11 -8.40
N GLY A 87 1.18 -7.97 -8.96
CA GLY A 87 1.15 -7.73 -10.39
C GLY A 87 1.69 -6.36 -10.74
N ASN A 88 2.56 -6.27 -11.75
CA ASN A 88 3.01 -4.98 -12.27
C ASN A 88 1.84 -4.27 -12.97
N VAL A 89 1.66 -2.98 -12.72
CA VAL A 89 0.63 -2.16 -13.35
C VAL A 89 1.30 -1.02 -14.11
N SER A 90 0.97 -0.91 -15.40
CA SER A 90 1.30 0.26 -16.21
C SER A 90 0.02 1.07 -16.40
N MET A 91 0.01 2.28 -15.85
CA MET A 91 -1.14 3.17 -15.91
C MET A 91 -0.66 4.63 -15.99
N PRO A 92 -1.36 5.52 -16.73
CA PRO A 92 -1.05 6.94 -16.74
C PRO A 92 -1.12 7.56 -15.34
N ARG A 93 -0.19 8.47 -15.04
CA ARG A 93 -0.09 9.17 -13.75
C ARG A 93 -1.41 9.78 -13.26
N ARG A 94 -2.20 10.37 -14.17
CA ARG A 94 -3.50 11.00 -13.85
C ARG A 94 -4.53 10.01 -13.29
N GLU A 95 -4.52 8.77 -13.76
CA GLU A 95 -5.43 7.73 -13.27
C GLU A 95 -5.00 7.27 -11.88
N ILE A 96 -3.68 7.10 -11.65
CA ILE A 96 -3.11 6.78 -10.33
C ILE A 96 -3.48 7.86 -9.30
N GLU A 97 -3.35 9.13 -9.66
CA GLU A 97 -3.72 10.27 -8.81
C GLU A 97 -5.21 10.28 -8.44
N SER A 98 -6.08 9.73 -9.30
CA SER A 98 -7.51 9.61 -9.02
C SER A 98 -7.79 8.59 -7.90
N PHE A 99 -7.05 7.48 -7.87
CA PHE A 99 -7.11 6.52 -6.77
C PHE A 99 -6.50 7.09 -5.48
N GLN A 100 -5.40 7.84 -5.57
CA GLN A 100 -4.80 8.53 -4.41
C GLN A 100 -5.78 9.53 -3.77
N ARG A 101 -6.46 10.33 -4.59
CA ARG A 101 -7.46 11.29 -4.12
C ARG A 101 -8.60 10.60 -3.38
N ARG A 102 -9.11 9.50 -3.94
CA ARG A 102 -10.20 8.73 -3.33
C ARG A 102 -9.77 8.04 -2.02
N ALA A 103 -8.55 7.53 -1.97
CA ALA A 103 -7.98 6.95 -0.74
C ALA A 103 -7.84 8.01 0.37
N ARG A 104 -7.40 9.23 0.03
CA ARG A 104 -7.37 10.37 0.98
C ARG A 104 -8.77 10.74 1.48
N GLN A 105 -9.77 10.77 0.60
CA GLN A 105 -11.16 11.07 0.99
C GLN A 105 -11.76 10.01 1.93
N ARG A 106 -11.53 8.72 1.66
CA ARG A 106 -11.98 7.63 2.55
C ARG A 106 -11.36 7.71 3.94
N ARG A 107 -10.13 8.19 4.08
CA ARG A 107 -9.49 8.41 5.38
C ARG A 107 -10.18 9.49 6.21
N VAL A 108 -10.56 10.61 5.60
CA VAL A 108 -11.23 11.71 6.34
C VAL A 108 -12.54 11.24 6.96
N VAL A 109 -13.28 10.36 6.26
CA VAL A 109 -14.58 9.85 6.74
C VAL A 109 -14.45 8.82 7.87
N GLN A 110 -13.32 8.12 7.99
CA GLN A 110 -13.11 7.10 9.04
C GLN A 110 -12.39 7.64 10.29
N SER A 111 -11.91 8.89 10.25
CA SER A 111 -11.28 9.58 11.39
C SER A 111 -12.23 10.56 12.11
N GLY A 112 -13.52 10.56 11.75
CA GLY A 112 -14.58 11.37 12.37
C GLY A 112 -15.51 10.53 13.24
#